data_AF-A0A969MNQ6-F1
#
_entry.id   AF-A0A969MNQ6-F1
#
_cell.length_a   1.000
_cell.length_b   1.000
_cell.length_c   1.000
_cell.angle_alpha   90.00
_cell.angle_beta   90.00
_cell.angle_gamma   90.00
#
_symmetry.space_group_name_H-M   'P 1'
#
loop_
_entity.id
_entity.type
_entity.pdbx_description
1 polymer ?
#
loop_
_entity_poly.entity_id
_entity_poly.type
_entity_poly.pdbx_seq_one_letter_code
_entity_poly.pdbx_strand_id
1 'polypeptide(L)'
;MIKKTVSLEKTVLTIKYVLKPEHIAALFLVKSNNGNVSFKERSEKKMFDTDGLQITWKVCDELTDIGLLKEDEEAFDVFFEISELGEQVLSLNKVNV
;
A
#
# COMPACT_ATOMS: atom_id res chain seq x y z
N MET A 1 -9.25 -53.79 -0.40
CA MET A 1 -9.01 -52.45 -1.01
C MET A 1 -8.76 -51.46 0.12
N ILE A 2 -7.59 -50.83 0.17
CA ILE A 2 -7.28 -49.79 1.17
C ILE A 2 -7.48 -48.43 0.50
N LYS A 3 -8.44 -47.63 0.99
CA LYS A 3 -8.60 -46.23 0.59
C LYS A 3 -7.62 -45.39 1.41
N LYS A 4 -6.61 -44.80 0.77
CA LYS A 4 -5.78 -43.74 1.37
C LYS A 4 -6.50 -42.41 1.18
N THR A 5 -6.92 -41.80 2.28
CA THR A 5 -7.38 -40.41 2.30
C THR A 5 -6.15 -39.52 2.43
N VAL A 6 -5.96 -38.59 1.50
CA VAL A 6 -4.89 -37.57 1.56
C VAL A 6 -5.52 -36.30 2.10
N SER A 7 -5.06 -35.82 3.26
CA SER A 7 -5.41 -34.50 3.79
C SER A 7 -4.36 -33.48 3.36
N LEU A 8 -4.80 -32.42 2.67
CA LEU A 8 -3.96 -31.26 2.38
C LEU A 8 -3.96 -30.34 3.61
N GLU A 9 -2.87 -30.31 4.35
CA GLU A 9 -2.65 -29.29 5.39
C GLU A 9 -2.21 -27.99 4.72
N LYS A 10 -2.90 -26.88 5.03
CA LYS A 10 -2.62 -25.56 4.45
C LYS A 10 -1.36 -24.98 5.11
N THR A 11 -0.24 -24.95 4.39
CA THR A 11 0.97 -24.25 4.83
C THR A 11 0.77 -22.74 4.74
N VAL A 12 0.98 -22.03 5.85
CA VAL A 12 0.95 -20.56 5.90
C VAL A 12 2.39 -20.05 5.92
N LEU A 13 2.74 -19.21 4.96
CA LEU A 13 4.00 -18.46 4.95
C LEU A 13 3.74 -17.06 5.51
N THR A 14 4.54 -16.66 6.49
CA THR A 14 4.45 -15.32 7.11
C THR A 14 5.64 -14.48 6.66
N ILE A 15 5.39 -13.36 6.01
CA ILE A 15 6.40 -12.35 5.66
C ILE A 15 6.24 -11.17 6.62
N LYS A 16 7.35 -10.68 7.17
CA LYS A 16 7.37 -9.48 8.02
C LYS A 16 7.95 -8.31 7.23
N TYR A 17 7.21 -7.22 7.15
CA TYR A 17 7.68 -5.95 6.60
C TYR A 17 7.89 -4.93 7.72
N VAL A 18 8.98 -4.16 7.63
CA VAL A 18 9.28 -3.05 8.53
C VAL A 18 8.94 -1.76 7.80
N LEU A 19 7.94 -1.04 8.31
CA LEU A 19 7.55 0.26 7.75
C LEU A 19 8.52 1.34 8.23
N LYS A 20 9.02 2.12 7.29
CA LYS A 20 9.82 3.31 7.59
C LYS A 20 8.90 4.48 7.97
N PRO A 21 9.39 5.52 8.69
CA PRO A 21 8.58 6.69 9.03
C PRO A 21 7.89 7.34 7.83
N GLU A 22 8.56 7.41 6.68
CA GLU A 22 8.01 7.96 5.44
C GLU A 22 6.81 7.15 4.89
N HIS A 23 6.78 5.83 5.12
CA HIS A 23 5.66 4.97 4.70
C HIS A 23 4.41 5.28 5.51
N ILE A 24 4.58 5.43 6.82
CA ILE A 24 3.50 5.78 7.75
C ILE A 24 2.99 7.18 7.44
N ALA A 25 3.91 8.14 7.25
CA ALA A 25 3.55 9.51 6.88
C ALA A 25 2.77 9.55 5.56
N ALA A 26 3.23 8.83 4.53
CA ALA A 26 2.52 8.73 3.25
C ALA A 26 1.11 8.14 3.42
N LEU A 27 0.94 7.05 4.17
CA LEU A 27 -0.39 6.47 4.42
C LEU A 27 -1.34 7.45 5.12
N PHE A 28 -0.86 8.22 6.11
CA PHE A 28 -1.67 9.25 6.74
C PHE A 28 -2.04 10.38 5.77
N LEU A 29 -1.12 10.81 4.92
CA LEU A 29 -1.36 11.85 3.93
C LEU A 29 -2.37 11.39 2.87
N VAL A 30 -2.20 10.19 2.30
CA VAL A 30 -3.17 9.57 1.38
C VAL A 30 -4.55 9.47 2.05
N LYS A 31 -4.61 8.99 3.29
CA LYS A 31 -5.88 8.91 4.05
C LYS A 31 -6.53 10.29 4.22
N SER A 32 -5.73 11.31 4.51
CA SER A 32 -6.23 12.69 4.66
C SER A 32 -6.72 13.28 3.33
N ASN A 33 -6.17 12.80 2.20
CA ASN A 33 -6.58 13.15 0.85
C ASN A 33 -7.65 12.19 0.30
N ASN A 34 -8.69 11.93 1.09
CA ASN A 34 -9.81 11.05 0.72
C ASN A 34 -9.38 9.62 0.30
N GLY A 35 -8.24 9.15 0.80
CA GLY A 35 -7.76 7.79 0.55
C GLY A 35 -7.07 7.59 -0.79
N ASN A 36 -6.71 8.64 -1.52
CA ASN A 36 -6.04 8.51 -2.81
C ASN A 36 -4.94 9.54 -3.05
N VAL A 37 -4.10 9.27 -4.05
CA VAL A 37 -3.04 10.15 -4.54
C VAL A 37 -2.77 9.87 -6.00
N SER A 38 -2.40 10.91 -6.76
CA SER A 38 -2.11 10.79 -8.18
C SER A 38 -0.80 11.48 -8.59
N PHE A 39 -0.20 10.98 -9.67
CA PHE A 39 1.04 11.46 -10.25
C PHE A 39 0.90 11.49 -11.77
N LYS A 40 1.42 12.54 -12.41
CA LYS A 40 1.39 12.63 -13.89
C LYS A 40 2.17 11.51 -14.58
N GLU A 41 3.26 11.05 -13.96
CA GLU A 41 4.15 10.01 -14.49
C GLU A 41 5.14 9.55 -13.41
N ARG A 42 5.69 8.34 -13.56
CA ARG A 42 6.84 7.86 -12.77
C ARG A 42 8.13 8.46 -13.33
N SER A 43 8.40 9.72 -13.00
CA SER A 43 9.60 10.43 -13.46
C SER A 43 10.38 11.03 -12.30
N GLU A 44 11.71 10.97 -12.34
CA GLU A 44 12.56 11.63 -11.34
C GLU A 44 12.47 13.16 -11.43
N LYS A 45 12.05 13.71 -12.58
CA LYS A 45 11.79 15.15 -12.76
C LYS A 45 10.43 15.57 -12.17
N LYS A 46 9.53 14.62 -11.94
CA LYS A 46 8.18 14.83 -11.39
C LYS A 46 7.91 13.78 -10.32
N MET A 47 8.69 13.86 -9.26
CA MET A 47 8.70 12.84 -8.22
C MET A 47 7.47 12.89 -7.30
N PHE A 48 6.88 14.08 -7.14
CA PHE A 48 5.82 14.35 -6.17
C PHE A 48 4.42 14.26 -6.77
N ASP A 49 3.46 14.03 -5.89
CA ASP A 49 2.04 13.99 -6.22
C ASP A 49 1.51 15.31 -6.79
N THR A 50 0.39 15.25 -7.50
CA THR A 50 -0.24 16.43 -8.11
C THR A 50 -1.06 17.26 -7.12
N ASP A 51 -1.38 16.70 -5.95
CA ASP A 51 -2.25 17.33 -4.93
C ASP A 51 -1.44 18.15 -3.91
N GLY A 52 -0.11 18.12 -3.99
CA GLY A 52 0.81 18.90 -3.16
C GLY A 52 1.12 18.29 -1.79
N LEU A 53 0.76 17.02 -1.56
CA LEU A 53 0.96 16.28 -0.31
C LEU A 53 2.44 15.98 0.01
N GLN A 54 3.34 16.22 -0.95
CA GLN A 54 4.77 15.89 -0.85
C GLN A 54 5.04 14.39 -0.71
N ILE A 55 4.16 13.56 -1.28
CA ILE A 55 4.34 12.11 -1.37
C ILE A 55 5.05 11.81 -2.69
N THR A 56 5.90 10.78 -2.71
CA THR A 56 6.61 10.38 -3.94
C THR A 56 6.05 9.08 -4.49
N TRP A 57 6.03 8.93 -5.82
CA TRP A 57 5.54 7.71 -6.47
C TRP A 57 6.36 6.47 -6.05
N LYS A 58 7.66 6.63 -5.73
CA LYS A 58 8.51 5.54 -5.22
C LYS A 58 7.99 4.99 -3.88
N VAL A 59 7.55 5.87 -2.98
CA VAL A 59 6.94 5.45 -1.71
C VAL A 59 5.60 4.77 -1.94
N CYS A 60 4.81 5.24 -2.91
CA CYS A 60 3.55 4.59 -3.29
C CYS A 60 3.76 3.20 -3.91
N ASP A 61 4.79 3.02 -4.75
CA ASP A 61 5.19 1.72 -5.29
C ASP A 61 5.61 0.77 -4.14
N GLU A 62 6.48 1.23 -3.23
CA GLU A 62 6.89 0.43 -2.06
C GLU A 62 5.69 0.01 -1.19
N LEU A 63 4.70 0.89 -1.02
CA LEU A 63 3.47 0.59 -0.27
C LEU A 63 2.52 -0.35 -1.02
N THR A 64 2.51 -0.29 -2.36
CA THR A 64 1.74 -1.18 -3.23
C THR A 64 2.32 -2.59 -3.21
N ASP A 65 3.64 -2.73 -3.27
CA ASP A 65 4.35 -4.02 -3.21
C ASP A 65 4.01 -4.82 -1.95
N ILE A 66 3.74 -4.12 -0.85
CA ILE A 66 3.37 -4.73 0.44
C ILE A 66 1.86 -4.73 0.69
N GLY A 67 1.06 -4.32 -0.29
CA GLY A 67 -0.40 -4.38 -0.30
C GLY A 67 -1.12 -3.33 0.56
N LEU A 68 -0.44 -2.26 0.97
CA LEU A 68 -1.05 -1.16 1.75
C LEU A 68 -1.68 -0.09 0.87
N LEU A 69 -1.22 0.05 -0.37
CA LEU A 69 -1.90 0.78 -1.44
C LEU A 69 -2.28 -0.18 -2.56
N LYS A 70 -3.14 0.29 -3.47
CA LYS A 70 -3.45 -0.33 -4.76
C LYS A 70 -3.24 0.71 -5.84
N GLU A 71 -2.65 0.30 -6.95
CA GLU A 71 -2.57 1.11 -8.16
C GLU A 71 -3.79 0.84 -9.04
N ASP A 72 -4.33 1.90 -9.67
CA ASP A 72 -5.27 1.76 -10.78
C ASP A 72 -4.47 1.74 -12.10
N GLU A 73 -4.25 0.55 -12.64
CA GLU A 73 -3.49 0.34 -13.88
C GLU A 73 -4.22 0.85 -15.14
N GLU A 74 -5.53 1.10 -15.06
CA GLU A 74 -6.33 1.59 -16.19
C GLU A 74 -6.37 3.13 -16.26
N ALA A 75 -5.88 3.80 -15.22
CA ALA A 75 -5.84 5.25 -15.16
C ALA A 75 -4.84 5.83 -16.18
N PHE A 76 -5.20 6.98 -16.77
CA PHE A 76 -4.32 7.70 -17.69
C PHE A 76 -3.08 8.27 -16.97
N ASP A 77 -3.29 8.78 -15.77
CA ASP A 77 -2.25 9.19 -14.83
C ASP A 77 -1.96 8.05 -13.86
N VAL A 78 -0.82 8.08 -13.17
CA VAL A 78 -0.49 7.08 -12.14
C VAL A 78 -1.33 7.38 -10.90
N PHE A 79 -2.24 6.48 -10.55
CA PHE A 79 -3.19 6.68 -9.46
C PHE A 79 -3.08 5.57 -8.43
N PHE A 80 -3.07 5.96 -7.15
CA PHE A 80 -3.05 5.02 -6.04
C PHE A 80 -4.19 5.29 -5.07
N GLU A 81 -4.75 4.22 -4.52
CA GLU A 81 -5.77 4.23 -3.49
C GLU A 81 -5.30 3.44 -2.26
N ILE A 82 -5.70 3.87 -1.07
CA ILE A 82 -5.45 3.12 0.15
C ILE A 82 -6.21 1.79 0.15
N SER A 83 -5.51 0.71 0.48
CA SER A 83 -6.12 -0.62 0.58
C SER A 83 -6.81 -0.80 1.93
N GLU A 84 -7.65 -1.83 2.05
CA GLU A 84 -8.23 -2.23 3.34
C GLU A 84 -7.14 -2.55 4.38
N LEU A 85 -6.04 -3.17 3.95
CA LEU A 85 -4.91 -3.45 4.84
C LEU A 85 -4.20 -2.15 5.27
N GLY A 86 -4.06 -1.18 4.36
CA GLY A 86 -3.53 0.15 4.67
C GLY A 86 -4.36 0.86 5.75
N GLU A 87 -5.69 0.83 5.62
CA GLU A 87 -6.63 1.37 6.61
C GLU A 87 -6.49 0.68 7.98
N GLN A 88 -6.37 -0.65 7.99
CA GLN A 88 -6.14 -1.42 9.21
C GLN A 88 -4.83 -1.02 9.89
N VAL A 89 -3.73 -0.90 9.13
CA VAL A 89 -2.43 -0.44 9.65
C VAL A 89 -2.55 0.95 10.29
N LEU A 90 -3.24 1.89 9.64
CA LEU A 90 -3.46 3.22 10.23
C LEU A 90 -4.26 3.15 11.54
N SER A 91 -5.31 2.32 11.60
CA SER A 91 -6.12 2.17 12.82
C SER A 91 -5.32 1.64 14.02
N LEU A 92 -4.39 0.71 13.78
CA LEU A 92 -3.50 0.16 14.81
C LEU A 92 -2.49 1.18 15.32
N ASN A 93 -2.03 2.09 14.45
CA ASN A 93 -1.08 3.15 14.80
C ASN A 93 -1.73 4.36 15.50
N LYS A 94 -3.06 4.48 15.48
CA LYS A 94 -3.79 5.55 16.20
C LYS A 94 -3.87 5.34 17.72
N VAL A 95 -3.42 4.20 18.25
CA VAL A 95 -3.53 3.86 19.69
C VAL A 95 -2.35 4.40 20.53
N ASN A 96 -1.34 5.02 19.91
CA ASN A 96 -0.14 5.51 20.60
C ASN A 96 0.09 7.03 20.52
N VAL A 97 -0.97 7.84 20.41
CA VAL A 97 -0.88 9.31 20.52
C VAL A 97 -1.70 9.80 21.70
#